data_AF-A0A369AWN9-F1
#
_entry.id   AF-A0A369AWN9-F1
#
_cell.length_a   1.000
_cell.length_b   1.000
_cell.length_c   1.000
_cell.angle_alpha   90.00
_cell.angle_beta   90.00
_cell.angle_gamma   90.00
#
_symmetry.space_group_name_H-M   'P 1'
#
loop_
_entity.id
_entity.type
_entity.pdbx_description
1 polymer ?
#
loop_
_entity_poly.entity_id
_entity_poly.type
_entity_poly.pdbx_seq_one_letter_code
_entity_poly.pdbx_strand_id
1 'polypeptide(L)'
;MLRSNKGVSLVELMVVLVLMGLVLALGFGIYSQSAGTYNAGSKQSNVQQDVTVFSEFITSNLRSAVSVKVLASEPASYNYEREYIIIRSDAVVHRLQNGNEVNVLGGVNDRIDFGGSGFYPDEDGDGSNTNTLNFDIKGLIGKQSYNIKASVICLNIDSIEATDIREDAPGKVIEFQRVSDETHFSMYMFEKDKNPFLASTAVGKIDSSKALGEISISVPSETDTTGLIATFALSPGAEARVGGKVQKSGVTPNSFSSGQLIYNVVSQNTDIKIYRVTLR
;
A
#
# COMPACT_ATOMS: atom_id res chain seq x y z
N MET A 1 -6.22 58.27 69.39
CA MET A 1 -6.08 57.29 68.29
C MET A 1 -7.41 57.23 67.54
N LEU A 2 -7.58 58.01 66.47
CA LEU A 2 -8.79 57.98 65.66
C LEU A 2 -8.72 56.78 64.71
N ARG A 3 -9.49 55.72 65.01
CA ARG A 3 -9.72 54.61 64.06
C ARG A 3 -10.58 55.13 62.91
N SER A 4 -9.99 55.24 61.73
CA SER A 4 -10.72 55.49 60.49
C SER A 4 -11.48 54.22 60.09
N ASN A 5 -12.77 54.15 60.43
CA ASN A 5 -13.69 53.18 59.82
C ASN A 5 -14.14 53.74 58.47
N LYS A 6 -13.34 53.54 57.42
CA LYS A 6 -13.82 53.69 56.04
C LYS A 6 -14.74 52.50 55.74
N GLY A 7 -16.04 52.66 56.01
CA GLY A 7 -17.05 51.73 55.53
C GLY A 7 -17.22 51.89 54.02
N VAL A 8 -17.34 50.77 53.31
CA VAL A 8 -17.62 50.77 51.86
C VAL A 8 -19.02 51.35 51.65
N SER A 9 -19.13 52.33 50.75
CA SER A 9 -20.44 52.87 50.33
C SER A 9 -21.23 51.81 49.58
N LEU A 10 -22.55 51.78 49.77
CA LEU A 10 -23.43 50.87 49.03
C LEU A 10 -23.29 51.07 47.50
N VAL A 11 -23.00 52.31 47.08
CA VAL A 11 -22.73 52.67 45.69
C VAL A 11 -21.38 52.10 45.22
N GLU A 12 -20.34 52.14 46.05
CA GLU A 12 -19.05 51.52 45.73
C GLU A 12 -19.17 50.00 45.56
N LEU A 13 -19.94 49.34 46.45
CA LEU A 13 -20.22 47.91 46.33
C LEU A 13 -20.98 47.59 45.03
N MET A 14 -21.98 48.40 44.67
CA MET A 14 -22.71 48.22 43.42
C MET A 14 -21.82 48.41 42.19
N VAL A 15 -20.96 49.44 42.19
CA VAL A 15 -20.02 49.68 41.08
C VAL A 15 -19.05 48.51 40.95
N VAL A 16 -18.50 48.00 42.05
CA VAL A 16 -17.59 46.84 42.03
C VAL A 16 -18.29 45.59 41.49
N LEU A 17 -19.53 45.31 41.92
CA LEU A 17 -20.29 44.16 41.44
C LEU A 17 -20.61 44.27 39.94
N VAL A 18 -20.99 45.45 39.46
CA VAL A 18 -21.26 45.70 38.03
C VAL A 18 -19.98 45.53 37.20
N LEU A 19 -18.86 46.11 37.65
CA LEU A 19 -17.58 45.98 36.96
C LEU A 19 -17.09 44.52 36.95
N MET A 20 -17.25 43.80 38.06
CA MET A 20 -16.88 42.38 38.14
C MET A 20 -17.73 41.52 37.20
N GLY A 21 -19.05 41.76 37.12
CA GLY A 21 -19.91 41.09 36.16
C GLY A 21 -19.49 41.33 34.71
N LEU A 22 -19.12 42.57 34.38
CA LEU A 22 -18.64 42.93 33.05
C LEU A 22 -17.31 42.25 32.70
N VAL A 23 -16.35 42.23 33.63
CA VAL A 23 -15.06 41.56 33.45
C VAL A 23 -15.24 40.05 33.27
N LEU A 24 -16.10 39.42 34.06
CA LEU A 24 -16.38 37.98 33.96
C LEU A 24 -17.06 37.63 32.63
N ALA A 25 -18.02 38.45 32.17
CA ALA A 25 -18.69 38.25 30.89
C ALA A 25 -17.71 38.35 29.70
N LEU A 26 -16.81 39.35 29.73
CA LEU A 26 -15.77 39.49 28.71
C LEU A 26 -14.79 38.31 28.74
N GLY A 27 -14.36 37.89 29.93
CA GLY A 27 -13.46 36.74 30.10
C GLY A 27 -14.06 35.44 29.56
N PHE A 28 -15.34 35.16 29.85
CA PHE A 28 -16.04 33.99 29.34
C PHE A 28 -16.24 34.05 27.81
N GLY A 29 -16.57 35.23 27.27
CA GLY A 29 -16.68 35.45 25.83
C GLY A 29 -15.38 35.13 25.08
N ILE A 30 -14.26 35.67 25.57
CA ILE A 30 -12.93 35.41 24.98
C ILE A 30 -12.57 33.93 25.08
N TYR A 31 -12.78 33.30 26.24
CA TYR A 31 -12.49 31.88 26.44
C TYR A 31 -13.26 30.98 25.46
N SER A 32 -14.59 31.16 25.36
CA SER A 32 -15.43 30.35 24.49
C SER A 32 -15.05 30.50 23.01
N GLN A 33 -14.76 31.73 22.56
CA GLN A 33 -14.32 31.99 21.20
C GLN A 33 -12.93 31.40 20.92
N SER A 34 -12.00 31.50 21.87
CA SER A 34 -10.63 30.99 21.71
C SER A 34 -10.61 29.46 21.64
N ALA A 35 -11.38 28.80 22.50
CA ALA A 35 -11.56 27.35 22.46
C ALA A 35 -12.20 26.89 21.14
N GLY A 36 -13.21 27.62 20.65
CA GLY A 36 -13.84 27.36 19.36
C GLY A 36 -12.85 27.52 18.19
N THR A 37 -12.08 28.60 18.17
CA THR A 37 -11.07 28.87 17.14
C THR A 37 -9.95 27.83 17.14
N TYR A 38 -9.44 27.45 18.32
CA TYR A 38 -8.42 26.41 18.44
C TYR A 38 -8.93 25.05 17.95
N ASN A 39 -10.13 24.64 18.36
CA ASN A 39 -10.72 23.37 17.93
C ASN A 39 -10.99 23.34 16.43
N ALA A 40 -11.54 24.43 15.87
CA ALA A 40 -11.74 24.54 14.43
C ALA A 40 -10.42 24.49 13.65
N GLY A 41 -9.39 25.19 14.12
CA GLY A 41 -8.05 25.17 13.52
C GLY A 41 -7.38 23.80 13.61
N SER A 42 -7.48 23.12 14.75
CA SER A 42 -6.96 21.76 14.93
C SER A 42 -7.65 20.76 14.00
N LYS A 43 -9.00 20.79 13.93
CA LYS A 43 -9.75 19.94 12.98
C LYS A 43 -9.41 20.24 11.53
N GLN A 44 -9.21 21.51 11.19
CA GLN A 44 -8.81 21.92 9.84
C GLN A 44 -7.41 21.39 9.48
N SER A 45 -6.47 21.39 10.43
CA SER A 45 -5.13 20.81 10.23
C SER A 45 -5.21 19.29 10.07
N ASN A 46 -6.00 18.61 10.89
CA ASN A 46 -6.15 17.15 10.84
C ASN A 46 -6.75 16.70 9.51
N VAL A 47 -7.84 17.33 9.06
CA VAL A 47 -8.48 16.97 7.77
C VAL A 47 -7.54 17.22 6.58
N GLN A 48 -6.71 18.26 6.63
CA GLN A 48 -5.70 18.52 5.60
C GLN A 48 -4.63 17.44 5.59
N GLN A 49 -4.09 17.08 6.76
CA GLN A 49 -3.08 16.05 6.89
C GLN A 49 -3.62 14.70 6.42
N ASP A 50 -4.80 14.29 6.86
CA ASP A 50 -5.39 12.98 6.56
C ASP A 50 -5.67 12.82 5.05
N VAL A 51 -6.26 13.85 4.42
CA VAL A 51 -6.49 13.87 2.96
C VAL A 51 -5.15 13.84 2.19
N THR A 52 -4.13 14.56 2.66
CA THR A 52 -2.79 14.57 2.04
C THR A 52 -2.13 13.20 2.14
N VAL A 53 -2.11 12.60 3.33
CA VAL A 53 -1.57 11.26 3.58
C VAL A 53 -2.25 10.24 2.67
N PHE A 54 -3.58 10.29 2.55
CA PHE A 54 -4.29 9.36 1.67
C PHE A 54 -3.96 9.57 0.18
N SER A 55 -3.87 10.82 -0.28
CA SER A 55 -3.45 11.16 -1.64
C SER A 55 -2.03 10.66 -1.97
N GLU A 56 -1.09 10.85 -1.05
CA GLU A 56 0.28 10.35 -1.18
C GLU A 56 0.33 8.82 -1.18
N PHE A 57 -0.46 8.18 -0.32
CA PHE A 57 -0.58 6.73 -0.25
C PHE A 57 -1.05 6.14 -1.58
N ILE A 58 -2.11 6.70 -2.18
CA ILE A 58 -2.61 6.30 -3.50
C ILE A 58 -1.50 6.47 -4.55
N THR A 59 -0.90 7.65 -4.61
CA THR A 59 0.13 7.99 -5.62
C THR A 59 1.32 7.04 -5.55
N SER A 60 1.81 6.76 -4.33
CA SER A 60 2.98 5.91 -4.10
C SER A 60 2.73 4.46 -4.52
N ASN A 61 1.57 3.90 -4.17
CA ASN A 61 1.24 2.51 -4.49
C ASN A 61 0.91 2.29 -5.96
N LEU A 62 0.30 3.27 -6.63
CA LEU A 62 -0.16 3.11 -8.01
C LEU A 62 0.90 3.51 -9.05
N ARG A 63 1.81 4.43 -8.74
CA ARG A 63 2.86 4.85 -9.69
C ARG A 63 3.68 3.67 -10.22
N SER A 64 3.95 2.66 -9.38
CA SER A 64 4.66 1.44 -9.76
C SER A 64 3.75 0.23 -9.94
N ALA A 65 2.43 0.37 -9.92
CA ALA A 65 1.54 -0.77 -10.12
C ALA A 65 1.66 -1.34 -11.55
N VAL A 66 1.60 -2.67 -11.66
CA VAL A 66 1.63 -3.43 -12.94
C VAL A 66 0.23 -3.82 -13.42
N SER A 67 -0.78 -3.55 -12.61
CA SER A 67 -2.19 -3.74 -12.94
C SER A 67 -3.00 -2.80 -12.05
N VAL A 68 -3.96 -2.08 -12.63
CA VAL A 68 -4.87 -1.19 -11.89
C VAL A 68 -6.27 -1.31 -12.48
N LYS A 69 -7.25 -1.49 -11.60
CA LYS A 69 -8.66 -1.56 -11.93
C LYS A 69 -9.48 -0.75 -10.92
N VAL A 70 -10.36 0.10 -11.41
CA VAL A 70 -11.25 0.91 -10.58
C VAL A 70 -12.64 0.29 -10.57
N LEU A 71 -13.21 0.13 -9.36
CA LEU A 71 -14.54 -0.43 -9.14
C LEU A 71 -15.43 0.59 -8.42
N ALA A 72 -16.70 0.68 -8.82
CA ALA A 72 -17.67 1.55 -8.16
C ALA A 72 -17.97 1.14 -6.71
N SER A 73 -17.84 -0.16 -6.39
CA SER A 73 -18.10 -0.71 -5.06
C SER A 73 -17.16 -1.87 -4.72
N GLU A 74 -17.13 -2.26 -3.45
CA GLU A 74 -16.41 -3.46 -3.00
C GLU A 74 -16.90 -4.72 -3.75
N PRO A 75 -15.99 -5.58 -4.25
CA PRO A 75 -16.36 -6.80 -4.96
C PRO A 75 -16.94 -7.85 -3.99
N ALA A 76 -17.79 -8.74 -4.52
CA ALA A 76 -18.37 -9.82 -3.71
C ALA A 76 -17.31 -10.86 -3.22
N SER A 77 -16.18 -10.95 -3.92
CA SER A 77 -15.05 -11.80 -3.57
C SER A 77 -13.74 -11.12 -3.93
N TYR A 78 -12.75 -11.23 -3.06
CA TYR A 78 -11.41 -10.67 -3.25
C TYR A 78 -10.47 -11.69 -3.90
N ASN A 79 -9.70 -11.24 -4.89
CA ASN A 79 -8.54 -11.96 -5.40
C ASN A 79 -7.37 -11.85 -4.41
N TYR A 80 -6.79 -12.97 -4.01
CA TYR A 80 -5.68 -13.07 -3.05
C TYR A 80 -4.32 -12.66 -3.64
N GLU A 81 -4.21 -12.50 -4.96
CA GLU A 81 -3.00 -12.01 -5.65
C GLU A 81 -3.02 -10.49 -5.87
N ARG A 82 -4.07 -9.82 -5.37
CA ARG A 82 -4.31 -8.38 -5.56
C ARG A 82 -4.41 -7.67 -4.22
N GLU A 83 -4.10 -6.38 -4.26
CA GLU A 83 -4.29 -5.44 -3.17
C GLU A 83 -5.43 -4.49 -3.50
N TYR A 84 -6.05 -3.90 -2.47
CA TYR A 84 -7.18 -3.01 -2.65
C TYR A 84 -7.03 -1.73 -1.85
N ILE A 85 -7.26 -0.58 -2.48
CA ILE A 85 -7.50 0.69 -1.79
C ILE A 85 -9.01 0.90 -1.78
N ILE A 86 -9.61 1.02 -0.60
CA ILE A 86 -11.06 1.07 -0.42
C ILE A 86 -11.42 2.36 0.33
N ILE A 87 -12.33 3.13 -0.26
CA ILE A 87 -12.96 4.29 0.39
C ILE A 87 -14.29 3.84 1.00
N ARG A 88 -14.37 3.88 2.33
CA ARG A 88 -15.60 3.74 3.11
C ARG A 88 -16.00 5.10 3.67
N SER A 89 -17.23 5.21 4.16
CA SER A 89 -17.72 6.48 4.73
C SER A 89 -16.89 6.97 5.91
N ASP A 90 -16.35 6.08 6.73
CA ASP A 90 -15.61 6.44 7.96
C ASP A 90 -14.14 6.01 7.96
N ALA A 91 -13.66 5.42 6.86
CA ALA A 91 -12.31 4.91 6.79
C ALA A 91 -11.82 4.80 5.34
N VAL A 92 -10.52 4.91 5.18
CA VAL A 92 -9.80 4.53 3.97
C VAL A 92 -8.89 3.36 4.31
N VAL A 93 -9.03 2.28 3.56
CA VAL A 93 -8.46 0.98 3.92
C VAL A 93 -7.59 0.47 2.79
N HIS A 94 -6.42 -0.05 3.17
CA HIS A 94 -5.58 -0.87 2.31
C HIS A 94 -5.73 -2.33 2.69
N ARG A 95 -6.29 -3.12 1.78
CA ARG A 95 -6.38 -4.57 1.92
C ARG A 95 -5.19 -5.21 1.21
N LEU A 96 -4.41 -5.96 1.98
CA LEU A 96 -3.22 -6.68 1.53
C LEU A 96 -3.60 -8.02 0.87
N GLN A 97 -2.66 -8.61 0.13
CA GLN A 97 -2.81 -9.91 -0.55
C GLN A 97 -3.17 -11.05 0.41
N ASN A 98 -2.68 -10.99 1.66
CA ASN A 98 -3.01 -11.95 2.72
C ASN A 98 -4.43 -11.76 3.30
N GLY A 99 -5.20 -10.80 2.81
CA GLY A 99 -6.56 -10.48 3.25
C GLY A 99 -6.65 -9.55 4.46
N ASN A 100 -5.52 -9.15 5.05
CA ASN A 100 -5.50 -8.20 6.16
C ASN A 100 -5.86 -6.80 5.66
N GLU A 101 -6.62 -6.08 6.48
CA GLU A 101 -6.98 -4.69 6.23
C GLU A 101 -6.23 -3.76 7.18
N VAL A 102 -5.61 -2.74 6.61
CA VAL A 102 -4.88 -1.70 7.32
C VAL A 102 -5.57 -0.37 7.07
N ASN A 103 -5.86 0.39 8.13
CA ASN A 103 -6.33 1.75 7.97
C ASN A 103 -5.17 2.64 7.52
N VAL A 104 -5.32 3.32 6.39
CA VAL A 104 -4.26 4.13 5.78
C VAL A 104 -3.83 5.30 6.67
N LEU A 105 -4.72 5.83 7.51
CA LEU A 105 -4.46 7.02 8.33
C LEU A 105 -3.90 6.71 9.72
N GLY A 106 -3.92 5.44 10.15
CA GLY A 106 -3.64 5.07 11.54
C GLY A 106 -4.81 5.46 12.46
N GLY A 107 -5.26 4.53 13.31
CA GLY A 107 -6.53 4.64 14.04
C GLY A 107 -6.57 5.60 15.23
N VAL A 108 -6.23 6.89 15.07
CA VAL A 108 -6.00 7.79 16.22
C VAL A 108 -6.74 9.13 16.20
N ASN A 109 -7.54 9.46 15.17
CA ASN A 109 -8.19 10.77 15.05
C ASN A 109 -9.73 10.74 15.16
N ASP A 110 -10.32 11.93 15.32
CA ASP A 110 -11.75 12.18 15.04
C ASP A 110 -12.14 11.50 13.72
N ARG A 111 -13.30 10.84 13.70
CA ARG A 111 -13.79 10.16 12.48
C ARG A 111 -13.93 11.18 11.35
N ILE A 112 -13.11 10.99 10.31
CA ILE A 112 -13.14 11.73 9.06
C ILE A 112 -14.07 11.02 8.08
N ASP A 113 -14.94 11.78 7.43
CA ASP A 113 -15.82 11.28 6.38
C ASP A 113 -15.19 11.48 5.00
N PHE A 114 -15.06 10.37 4.26
CA PHE A 114 -14.54 10.35 2.89
C PHE A 114 -15.60 10.09 1.82
N GLY A 115 -16.89 10.10 2.17
CA GLY A 115 -18.00 9.75 1.28
C GLY A 115 -18.04 10.56 -0.02
N GLY A 116 -17.57 11.81 0.00
CA GLY A 116 -17.46 12.67 -1.17
C GLY A 116 -16.25 12.43 -2.09
N SER A 117 -15.39 11.46 -1.75
CA SER A 117 -14.17 11.12 -2.49
C SER A 117 -14.45 10.16 -3.65
N GLY A 118 -13.58 10.08 -4.64
CA GLY A 118 -13.75 9.15 -5.76
C GLY A 118 -12.55 9.04 -6.69
N PHE A 119 -12.53 7.94 -7.44
CA PHE A 119 -11.52 7.58 -8.43
C PHE A 119 -12.10 7.58 -9.85
N TYR A 120 -11.32 8.09 -10.81
CA TYR A 120 -11.73 8.30 -12.19
C TYR A 120 -10.53 8.01 -13.10
N PRO A 121 -10.52 6.89 -13.85
CA PRO A 121 -9.57 6.72 -14.94
C PRO A 121 -9.66 7.91 -15.90
N ASP A 122 -8.51 8.39 -16.34
CA ASP A 122 -8.44 9.40 -17.39
C ASP A 122 -8.77 8.75 -18.73
N GLU A 123 -9.41 9.50 -19.62
CA GLU A 123 -9.82 9.04 -20.95
C GLU A 123 -9.06 9.80 -22.02
N ASP A 124 -8.64 9.10 -23.08
CA ASP A 124 -8.08 9.73 -24.27
C ASP A 124 -9.16 10.41 -25.12
N GLY A 125 -8.75 11.00 -26.26
CA GLY A 125 -9.69 11.67 -27.16
C GLY A 125 -10.75 10.76 -27.80
N ASP A 126 -10.61 9.43 -27.70
CA ASP A 126 -11.56 8.43 -28.19
C ASP A 126 -12.44 7.86 -27.07
N GLY A 127 -12.29 8.36 -25.83
CA GLY A 127 -13.02 7.85 -24.66
C GLY A 127 -12.48 6.54 -24.12
N SER A 128 -11.27 6.12 -24.53
CA SER A 128 -10.60 4.95 -23.99
C SER A 128 -9.76 5.32 -22.76
N ASN A 129 -9.82 4.50 -21.72
CA ASN A 129 -9.04 4.74 -20.51
C ASN A 129 -7.52 4.73 -20.78
N THR A 130 -6.82 5.71 -20.25
CA THR A 130 -5.36 5.80 -20.27
C THR A 130 -4.74 5.17 -19.02
N ASN A 131 -3.42 5.24 -18.89
CA ASN A 131 -2.69 4.84 -17.69
C ASN A 131 -2.66 5.92 -16.59
N THR A 132 -3.44 6.99 -16.73
CA THR A 132 -3.55 8.05 -15.72
C THR A 132 -4.80 7.85 -14.89
N LEU A 133 -4.66 7.84 -13.56
CA LEU A 133 -5.78 7.84 -12.64
C LEU A 133 -5.97 9.23 -12.04
N ASN A 134 -7.13 9.84 -12.25
CA ASN A 134 -7.58 11.04 -11.56
C ASN A 134 -8.33 10.66 -10.29
N PHE A 135 -8.18 11.46 -9.23
CA PHE A 135 -8.90 11.23 -7.98
C PHE A 135 -9.19 12.53 -7.23
N ASP A 136 -10.37 12.58 -6.63
CA ASP A 136 -10.87 13.69 -5.80
C ASP A 136 -11.03 13.14 -4.39
N ILE A 137 -10.16 13.54 -3.46
CA ILE A 137 -10.22 13.13 -2.05
C ILE A 137 -10.81 14.26 -1.23
N LYS A 138 -12.01 14.04 -0.72
CA LYS A 138 -12.73 14.97 0.16
C LYS A 138 -12.82 14.38 1.56
N GLY A 139 -12.20 15.05 2.51
CA GLY A 139 -12.33 14.76 3.93
C GLY A 139 -13.26 15.76 4.62
N LEU A 140 -14.08 15.29 5.56
CA LEU A 140 -14.94 16.12 6.41
C LEU A 140 -14.83 15.69 7.88
N ILE A 141 -14.47 16.62 8.77
CA ILE A 141 -14.49 16.44 10.23
C ILE A 141 -15.39 17.53 10.84
N GLY A 142 -16.61 17.14 11.22
CA GLY A 142 -17.61 18.07 11.74
C GLY A 142 -18.07 19.08 10.68
N LYS A 143 -17.57 20.32 10.75
CA LYS A 143 -17.83 21.37 9.74
C LYS A 143 -16.63 21.65 8.84
N GLN A 144 -15.47 21.06 9.16
CA GLN A 144 -14.21 21.38 8.53
C GLN A 144 -13.97 20.38 7.42
N SER A 145 -13.91 20.88 6.18
CA SER A 145 -13.69 20.07 5.00
C SER A 145 -12.39 20.44 4.32
N TYR A 146 -11.78 19.48 3.64
CA TYR A 146 -10.67 19.73 2.73
C TYR A 146 -10.75 18.79 1.52
N ASN A 147 -10.31 19.28 0.37
CA ASN A 147 -10.34 18.55 -0.89
C ASN A 147 -8.96 18.63 -1.57
N ILE A 148 -8.44 17.48 -1.98
CA ILE A 148 -7.38 17.37 -2.99
C ILE A 148 -7.93 16.72 -4.26
N LYS A 149 -7.75 17.40 -5.39
CA LYS A 149 -7.85 16.79 -6.73
C LYS A 149 -6.44 16.55 -7.25
N ALA A 150 -6.13 15.30 -7.58
CA ALA A 150 -4.81 14.92 -8.04
C ALA A 150 -4.89 13.80 -9.08
N SER A 151 -3.75 13.52 -9.71
CA SER A 151 -3.62 12.51 -10.74
C SER A 151 -2.32 11.73 -10.55
N VAL A 152 -2.33 10.44 -10.88
CA VAL A 152 -1.15 9.58 -10.90
C VAL A 152 -1.06 8.85 -12.23
N ILE A 153 0.12 8.94 -12.87
CA ILE A 153 0.45 8.14 -14.05
C ILE A 153 1.03 6.82 -13.55
N CYS A 154 0.42 5.71 -13.96
CA CYS A 154 0.87 4.35 -13.66
C CYS A 154 1.92 3.94 -14.70
N LEU A 155 3.18 3.84 -14.29
CA LEU A 155 4.31 3.76 -15.24
C LEU A 155 4.45 2.40 -15.94
N ASN A 156 3.84 1.35 -15.39
CA ASN A 156 4.02 -0.03 -15.84
C ASN A 156 2.78 -0.62 -16.52
N ILE A 157 1.79 0.21 -16.87
CA ILE A 157 0.58 -0.19 -17.60
C ILE A 157 0.26 0.82 -18.70
N ASP A 158 -0.44 0.35 -19.74
CA ASP A 158 -0.87 1.18 -20.87
C ASP A 158 -2.27 1.79 -20.65
N SER A 159 -3.15 1.09 -19.92
CA SER A 159 -4.52 1.51 -19.63
C SER A 159 -5.00 1.01 -18.27
N ILE A 160 -5.97 1.72 -17.70
CA ILE A 160 -6.65 1.35 -16.44
C ILE A 160 -8.00 0.72 -16.75
N GLU A 161 -8.28 -0.43 -16.15
CA GLU A 161 -9.62 -1.02 -16.22
C GLU A 161 -10.62 -0.26 -15.33
N ALA A 162 -11.87 -0.16 -15.77
CA ALA A 162 -12.96 0.42 -14.99
C ALA A 162 -14.15 -0.53 -14.98
N THR A 163 -14.90 -0.59 -13.88
CA THR A 163 -16.14 -1.36 -13.80
C THR A 163 -17.19 -0.58 -13.04
N ASP A 164 -18.34 -0.40 -13.71
CA ASP A 164 -19.53 0.30 -13.20
C ASP A 164 -19.30 1.76 -12.76
N ILE A 165 -18.24 2.40 -13.27
CA ILE A 165 -17.91 3.80 -12.97
C ILE A 165 -18.81 4.72 -13.79
N ARG A 166 -19.43 5.70 -13.12
CA ARG A 166 -20.26 6.74 -13.72
C ARG A 166 -20.00 8.07 -13.03
N GLU A 167 -20.43 9.17 -13.66
CA GLU A 167 -20.28 10.52 -13.10
C GLU A 167 -20.98 10.66 -11.73
N ASP A 168 -22.11 9.98 -11.53
CA ASP A 168 -22.89 9.93 -10.29
C ASP A 168 -22.47 8.81 -9.32
N ALA A 169 -21.66 7.87 -9.80
CA ALA A 169 -21.15 6.71 -9.06
C ALA A 169 -19.64 6.59 -9.27
N PRO A 170 -18.84 7.44 -8.61
CA PRO A 170 -17.40 7.42 -8.80
C PRO A 170 -16.78 6.17 -8.20
N GLY A 171 -15.59 5.80 -8.67
CA GLY A 171 -14.87 4.66 -8.13
C GLY A 171 -14.61 4.80 -6.63
N LYS A 172 -14.95 3.76 -5.87
CA LYS A 172 -14.70 3.68 -4.42
C LYS A 172 -13.60 2.69 -4.08
N VAL A 173 -13.25 1.82 -5.02
CA VAL A 173 -12.23 0.80 -4.83
C VAL A 173 -11.24 0.81 -5.98
N ILE A 174 -9.97 0.66 -5.65
CA ILE A 174 -8.90 0.38 -6.60
C ILE A 174 -8.37 -1.00 -6.29
N GLU A 175 -8.57 -1.94 -7.21
CA GLU A 175 -7.85 -3.21 -7.23
C GLU A 175 -6.54 -2.99 -7.99
N PHE A 176 -5.41 -3.40 -7.41
CA PHE A 176 -4.12 -3.25 -8.05
C PHE A 176 -3.14 -4.36 -7.67
N GLN A 177 -2.08 -4.47 -8.46
CA GLN A 177 -0.94 -5.31 -8.15
C GLN A 177 0.33 -4.47 -8.25
N ARG A 178 1.14 -4.52 -7.21
CA ARG A 178 2.47 -3.88 -7.20
C ARG A 178 3.46 -4.73 -7.96
N VAL A 179 4.54 -4.10 -8.40
CA VAL A 179 5.78 -4.79 -8.75
C VAL A 179 6.18 -5.67 -7.55
N SER A 180 6.27 -6.98 -7.76
CA SER A 180 6.75 -7.91 -6.73
C SER A 180 8.22 -7.62 -6.42
N ASP A 181 8.54 -7.53 -5.13
CA ASP A 181 9.91 -7.50 -4.60
C ASP A 181 10.41 -8.91 -4.19
N GLU A 182 9.54 -9.91 -4.27
CA GLU A 182 9.89 -11.27 -3.89
C GLU A 182 10.85 -11.91 -4.88
N THR A 183 11.89 -12.56 -4.35
CA THR A 183 13.02 -13.11 -5.09
C THR A 183 13.30 -14.56 -4.70
N HIS A 184 12.32 -15.45 -4.73
CA HIS A 184 12.51 -16.82 -4.22
C HIS A 184 12.06 -17.91 -5.19
N PHE A 185 12.65 -19.10 -5.04
CA PHE A 185 12.12 -20.33 -5.63
C PHE A 185 11.03 -20.89 -4.73
N SER A 186 9.86 -21.16 -5.29
CA SER A 186 8.78 -21.91 -4.63
C SER A 186 8.89 -23.41 -4.93
N MET A 187 9.56 -23.78 -6.03
CA MET A 187 9.81 -25.16 -6.43
C MET A 187 11.09 -25.26 -7.25
N TYR A 188 11.84 -26.36 -7.10
CA TYR A 188 12.97 -26.69 -7.94
C TYR A 188 13.15 -28.20 -7.99
N MET A 189 13.23 -28.80 -9.18
CA MET A 189 13.42 -30.24 -9.35
C MET A 189 14.06 -30.56 -10.70
N PHE A 190 14.60 -31.77 -10.80
CA PHE A 190 14.90 -32.39 -12.09
C PHE A 190 13.88 -33.48 -12.36
N GLU A 191 13.00 -33.24 -13.33
CA GLU A 191 12.04 -34.25 -13.79
C GLU A 191 12.76 -35.37 -14.54
N LYS A 192 12.36 -36.62 -14.26
CA LYS A 192 12.86 -37.80 -14.99
C LYS A 192 12.64 -37.69 -16.50
N ASP A 193 11.50 -37.15 -16.93
CA ASP A 193 11.13 -37.09 -18.35
C ASP A 193 12.04 -36.13 -19.15
N LYS A 194 12.52 -35.07 -18.51
CA LYS A 194 13.45 -34.10 -19.11
C LYS A 194 14.92 -34.48 -18.93
N ASN A 195 15.19 -35.41 -18.02
CA ASN A 195 16.53 -35.87 -17.68
C ASN A 195 16.53 -37.41 -17.67
N PRO A 196 16.59 -38.06 -18.85
CA PRO A 196 16.44 -39.51 -18.98
C PRO A 196 17.50 -40.33 -18.22
N PHE A 197 18.58 -39.72 -17.77
CA PHE A 197 19.64 -40.37 -16.98
C PHE A 197 19.29 -40.53 -15.49
N LEU A 198 18.25 -39.86 -14.99
CA LEU A 198 17.82 -39.99 -13.60
C LEU A 198 17.13 -41.34 -13.36
N ALA A 199 17.21 -41.87 -12.14
CA ALA A 199 16.42 -43.06 -11.75
C ALA A 199 14.93 -42.71 -11.52
N SER A 200 14.69 -41.51 -10.98
CA SER A 200 13.36 -40.94 -10.70
C SER A 200 13.45 -39.41 -10.66
N THR A 201 12.32 -38.71 -10.63
CA THR A 201 12.30 -37.25 -10.44
C THR A 201 13.00 -36.89 -9.13
N ALA A 202 13.98 -36.00 -9.20
CA ALA A 202 14.77 -35.54 -8.07
C ALA A 202 14.26 -34.17 -7.60
N VAL A 203 13.60 -34.15 -6.45
CA VAL A 203 13.02 -32.93 -5.87
C VAL A 203 14.05 -32.20 -5.02
N GLY A 204 14.20 -30.89 -5.25
CA GLY A 204 15.09 -30.04 -4.48
C GLY A 204 14.47 -29.60 -3.16
N LYS A 205 15.30 -29.60 -2.11
CA LYS A 205 14.98 -28.96 -0.83
C LYS A 205 15.47 -27.53 -0.85
N ILE A 206 14.56 -26.57 -0.70
CA ILE A 206 14.84 -25.13 -0.76
C ILE A 206 14.90 -24.57 0.65
N ASP A 207 16.01 -23.91 0.98
CA ASP A 207 16.16 -23.07 2.16
C ASP A 207 16.36 -21.62 1.72
N SER A 208 15.29 -20.85 1.85
CA SER A 208 15.24 -19.41 1.54
C SER A 208 15.44 -18.53 2.77
N SER A 209 15.70 -19.09 3.96
CA SER A 209 15.80 -18.30 5.21
C SER A 209 17.11 -17.52 5.34
N LYS A 210 18.14 -17.93 4.58
CA LYS A 210 19.48 -17.34 4.59
C LYS A 210 19.64 -16.24 3.55
N ALA A 211 20.66 -15.39 3.73
CA ALA A 211 21.05 -14.35 2.77
C ALA A 211 21.44 -14.94 1.40
N LEU A 212 22.20 -16.04 1.42
CA LEU A 212 22.40 -16.91 0.26
C LEU A 212 21.40 -18.06 0.37
N GLY A 213 20.44 -18.13 -0.54
CA GLY A 213 19.51 -19.25 -0.62
C GLY A 213 20.23 -20.55 -0.98
N GLU A 214 19.79 -21.67 -0.43
CA GLU A 214 20.38 -22.98 -0.70
C GLU A 214 19.31 -23.90 -1.29
N ILE A 215 19.65 -24.61 -2.37
CA ILE A 215 18.81 -25.67 -2.93
C ILE A 215 19.65 -26.93 -2.97
N SER A 216 19.24 -27.97 -2.24
CA SER A 216 19.94 -29.26 -2.22
C SER A 216 19.12 -30.31 -2.93
N ILE A 217 19.70 -30.98 -3.92
CA ILE A 217 19.03 -32.03 -4.70
C ILE A 217 19.89 -33.28 -4.67
N SER A 218 19.29 -34.43 -4.37
CA SER A 218 19.98 -35.71 -4.40
C SER A 218 19.84 -36.38 -5.77
N VAL A 219 20.97 -36.74 -6.38
CA VAL A 219 21.02 -37.47 -7.65
C VAL A 219 21.97 -38.66 -7.54
N PRO A 220 21.77 -39.77 -8.27
CA PRO A 220 22.73 -40.88 -8.28
C PRO A 220 24.15 -40.42 -8.64
N SER A 221 25.19 -41.06 -8.06
CA SER A 221 26.60 -40.68 -8.26
C SER A 221 27.06 -40.67 -9.72
N GLU A 222 26.48 -41.55 -10.55
CA GLU A 222 26.80 -41.71 -11.97
C GLU A 222 25.91 -40.85 -12.89
N THR A 223 25.17 -39.89 -12.35
CA THR A 223 24.31 -39.01 -13.17
C THR A 223 25.18 -38.10 -14.03
N ASP A 224 24.89 -38.03 -15.34
CA ASP A 224 25.51 -37.02 -16.19
C ASP A 224 25.04 -35.61 -15.76
N THR A 225 25.99 -34.82 -15.24
CA THR A 225 25.75 -33.48 -14.71
C THR A 225 26.06 -32.38 -15.72
N THR A 226 26.41 -32.70 -16.97
CA THR A 226 26.87 -31.71 -17.94
C THR A 226 25.76 -30.86 -18.56
N GLY A 227 24.50 -31.29 -18.45
CA GLY A 227 23.36 -30.61 -19.08
C GLY A 227 22.00 -30.93 -18.47
N LEU A 228 21.87 -30.84 -17.14
CA LEU A 228 20.59 -31.08 -16.45
C LEU A 228 19.59 -29.96 -16.72
N ILE A 229 18.36 -30.32 -17.02
CA ILE A 229 17.23 -29.41 -17.26
C ILE A 229 16.36 -29.37 -16.01
N ALA A 230 16.41 -28.26 -15.28
CA ALA A 230 15.58 -28.06 -14.09
C ALA A 230 14.17 -27.59 -14.45
N THR A 231 13.15 -28.13 -13.78
CA THR A 231 11.83 -27.50 -13.67
C THR A 231 11.75 -26.78 -12.33
N PHE A 232 11.39 -25.51 -12.38
CA PHE A 232 11.26 -24.66 -11.20
C PHE A 232 10.06 -23.71 -11.30
N ALA A 233 9.62 -23.23 -10.14
CA ALA A 233 8.68 -22.12 -10.00
C ALA A 233 9.31 -21.04 -9.13
N LEU A 234 9.05 -19.79 -9.48
CA LEU A 234 9.57 -18.60 -8.80
C LEU A 234 8.43 -17.85 -8.11
N SER A 235 8.78 -16.91 -7.25
CA SER A 235 7.86 -15.87 -6.79
C SER A 235 7.24 -15.11 -7.97
N PRO A 236 6.01 -14.56 -7.82
CA PRO A 236 5.33 -13.85 -8.90
C PRO A 236 6.20 -12.78 -9.55
N GLY A 237 6.29 -12.83 -10.88
CA GLY A 237 7.04 -11.86 -11.68
C GLY A 237 8.57 -11.98 -11.62
N ALA A 238 9.13 -12.89 -10.83
CA ALA A 238 10.57 -13.05 -10.75
C ALA A 238 11.17 -13.82 -11.93
N GLU A 239 12.44 -13.55 -12.22
CA GLU A 239 13.21 -14.17 -13.30
C GLU A 239 14.49 -14.82 -12.75
N ALA A 240 14.77 -16.05 -13.18
CA ALA A 240 15.99 -16.77 -12.83
C ALA A 240 17.09 -16.55 -13.88
N ARG A 241 18.31 -16.25 -13.44
CA ARG A 241 19.49 -16.10 -14.30
C ARG A 241 20.67 -16.92 -13.82
N VAL A 242 21.41 -17.52 -14.75
CA VAL A 242 22.70 -18.17 -14.51
C VAL A 242 23.74 -17.50 -15.39
N GLY A 243 24.81 -16.98 -14.77
CA GLY A 243 25.84 -16.23 -15.49
C GLY A 243 25.29 -15.03 -16.29
N GLY A 244 24.23 -14.40 -15.80
CA GLY A 244 23.54 -13.27 -16.46
C GLY A 244 22.51 -13.66 -17.53
N LYS A 245 22.44 -14.94 -17.94
CA LYS A 245 21.50 -15.43 -18.95
C LYS A 245 20.20 -15.94 -18.31
N VAL A 246 19.07 -15.53 -18.88
CA VAL A 246 17.72 -15.96 -18.46
C VAL A 246 17.57 -17.47 -18.57
N GLN A 247 17.03 -18.08 -17.52
CA GLN A 247 16.74 -19.51 -17.42
C GLN A 247 15.25 -19.73 -17.64
N LYS A 248 14.91 -20.62 -18.58
CA LYS A 248 13.54 -21.05 -18.82
C LYS A 248 13.31 -22.38 -18.12
N SER A 249 12.36 -22.39 -17.19
CA SER A 249 11.94 -23.59 -16.45
C SER A 249 11.59 -24.71 -17.41
N GLY A 250 12.18 -25.88 -17.19
CA GLY A 250 11.95 -27.08 -17.99
C GLY A 250 12.57 -27.06 -19.38
N VAL A 251 13.38 -26.06 -19.72
CA VAL A 251 13.94 -25.89 -21.08
C VAL A 251 15.45 -25.68 -21.06
N THR A 252 15.97 -24.81 -20.20
CA THR A 252 17.39 -24.44 -20.25
C THR A 252 18.28 -25.51 -19.58
N PRO A 253 19.19 -26.17 -20.31
CA PRO A 253 20.15 -27.11 -19.72
C PRO A 253 21.29 -26.37 -19.03
N ASN A 254 21.73 -26.88 -17.88
CA ASN A 254 22.87 -26.34 -17.15
C ASN A 254 23.85 -27.42 -16.72
N SER A 255 25.13 -27.08 -16.72
CA SER A 255 26.20 -27.93 -16.18
C SER A 255 26.35 -27.73 -14.67
N PHE A 256 26.45 -28.85 -13.96
CA PHE A 256 26.75 -28.95 -12.53
C PHE A 256 28.09 -29.67 -12.30
N SER A 257 28.99 -29.67 -13.27
CA SER A 257 30.28 -30.38 -13.18
C SER A 257 31.20 -29.88 -12.04
N SER A 258 30.94 -28.70 -11.50
CA SER A 258 31.60 -28.15 -10.31
C SER A 258 30.90 -28.53 -8.99
N GLY A 259 29.88 -29.39 -9.03
CA GLY A 259 29.05 -29.80 -7.88
C GLY A 259 27.99 -28.78 -7.45
N GLN A 260 28.01 -27.56 -8.02
CA GLN A 260 27.10 -26.48 -7.65
C GLN A 260 26.84 -25.52 -8.82
N LEU A 261 25.71 -24.83 -8.77
CA LEU A 261 25.35 -23.79 -9.72
C LEU A 261 24.72 -22.59 -9.02
N ILE A 262 25.09 -21.39 -9.46
CA ILE A 262 24.60 -20.13 -8.89
C ILE A 262 23.50 -19.56 -9.77
N TYR A 263 22.34 -19.35 -9.15
CA TYR A 263 21.21 -18.64 -9.72
C TYR A 263 21.09 -17.26 -9.08
N ASN A 264 20.83 -16.25 -9.90
CA ASN A 264 20.33 -14.95 -9.46
C ASN A 264 18.83 -14.91 -9.76
N VAL A 265 18.01 -14.84 -8.73
CA VAL A 265 16.56 -14.62 -8.86
C VAL A 265 16.33 -13.12 -8.73
N VAL A 266 15.86 -12.51 -9.80
CA VAL A 266 15.63 -11.07 -9.93
C VAL A 266 14.13 -10.82 -9.84
N SER A 267 13.69 -9.97 -8.92
CA SER A 267 12.28 -9.56 -8.83
C SER A 267 11.95 -8.51 -9.89
N GLN A 268 10.67 -8.16 -10.02
CA GLN A 268 10.26 -7.09 -10.92
C GLN A 268 10.79 -5.73 -10.45
N ASN A 269 11.11 -5.57 -9.15
CA ASN A 269 11.68 -4.35 -8.59
C ASN A 269 13.21 -4.31 -8.68
N THR A 270 13.82 -5.24 -9.42
CA THR A 270 15.28 -5.38 -9.58
C THR A 270 16.04 -5.82 -8.32
N ASP A 271 15.34 -6.17 -7.24
CA ASP A 271 15.94 -6.84 -6.09
C ASP A 271 16.47 -8.21 -6.52
N ILE A 272 17.60 -8.62 -5.96
CA ILE A 272 18.27 -9.87 -6.34
C ILE A 272 18.50 -10.72 -5.10
N LYS A 273 18.09 -11.99 -5.18
CA LYS A 273 18.53 -13.03 -4.26
C LYS A 273 19.33 -14.09 -4.99
N ILE A 274 20.46 -14.44 -4.39
CA ILE A 274 21.35 -15.46 -4.93
C ILE A 274 20.98 -16.80 -4.32
N TYR A 275 20.90 -17.83 -5.16
CA TYR A 275 20.70 -19.22 -4.77
C TYR A 275 21.89 -20.08 -5.22
N ARG A 276 22.40 -20.89 -4.30
CA ARG A 276 23.34 -21.96 -4.62
C ARG A 276 22.58 -23.28 -4.69
N VAL A 277 22.54 -23.85 -5.89
CA VAL A 277 22.00 -25.18 -6.13
C VAL A 277 23.14 -26.18 -6.03
N THR A 278 23.06 -27.13 -5.11
CA THR A 278 24.09 -28.14 -4.84
C THR A 278 23.54 -29.53 -5.10
N LEU A 279 24.28 -30.34 -5.87
CA LEU A 279 23.99 -31.75 -6.05
C LEU A 279 24.60 -32.55 -4.90
N ARG A 280 23.87 -33.55 -4.42
CA ARG A 280 24.30 -34.48 -3.35
C ARG A 280 24.12 -35.93 -3.76
#